data_AF-A0A970Z2L1-F1
#
_entry.id   AF-A0A970Z2L1-F1
#
_cell.length_a   1.000
_cell.length_b   1.000
_cell.length_c   1.000
_cell.angle_alpha   90.00
_cell.angle_beta   90.00
_cell.angle_gamma   90.00
#
_symmetry.space_group_name_H-M   'P 1'
#
loop_
_entity.id
_entity.type
_entity.pdbx_description
1 polymer ?
#
loop_
_entity_poly.entity_id
_entity_poly.type
_entity_poly.pdbx_seq_one_letter_code
_entity_poly.pdbx_strand_id
1 'polypeptide(L)'
;MNMNPFRQMINRLNVKRPASEPARHARRAYQRKATFSFSFTMLVITLIFLFLPLFVIIAYSFNQGKSSTFTGFSLEWYKKLFFASGPLWTALLNSFIVAFASAALATILGSL
;
A
#
# COMPACT_ATOMS: atom_id res chain seq x y z
N MET A 1 8.11 -66.79 -9.51
CA MET A 1 8.08 -65.34 -9.21
C MET A 1 8.71 -65.11 -7.84
N ASN A 2 9.99 -64.74 -7.78
CA ASN A 2 10.72 -64.57 -6.52
C ASN A 2 10.45 -63.15 -5.97
N MET A 3 9.61 -63.04 -4.93
CA MET A 3 9.32 -61.74 -4.30
C MET A 3 10.46 -61.37 -3.37
N ASN A 4 11.34 -60.49 -3.87
CA ASN A 4 12.45 -59.93 -3.14
C ASN A 4 11.95 -59.25 -1.83
N PRO A 5 12.39 -59.68 -0.63
CA PRO A 5 11.79 -59.26 0.65
C PRO A 5 11.92 -57.76 0.91
N PHE A 6 12.98 -57.13 0.37
CA PHE A 6 13.22 -55.69 0.49
C PHE A 6 12.19 -54.83 -0.23
N ARG A 7 11.54 -55.36 -1.27
CA ARG A 7 10.50 -54.64 -2.03
C ARG A 7 9.26 -54.36 -1.17
N GLN A 8 8.96 -55.24 -0.23
CA GLN A 8 7.85 -55.04 0.70
C GLN A 8 8.17 -53.93 1.72
N MET A 9 9.42 -53.81 2.14
CA MET A 9 9.85 -52.76 3.07
C MET A 9 9.80 -51.37 2.43
N ILE A 10 10.27 -51.23 1.19
CA ILE A 10 10.20 -49.96 0.45
C ILE A 10 8.74 -49.54 0.21
N ASN A 11 7.85 -50.49 -0.11
CA ASN A 11 6.42 -50.20 -0.27
C ASN A 11 5.75 -49.74 1.04
N ARG A 12 6.22 -50.22 2.20
CA ARG A 12 5.73 -49.73 3.51
C ARG A 12 6.24 -48.32 3.84
N LEU A 13 7.39 -47.92 3.30
CA LEU A 13 7.93 -46.57 3.45
C LEU A 13 7.36 -45.58 2.41
N ASN A 14 6.83 -46.07 1.29
CA ASN A 14 6.12 -45.29 0.27
C ASN A 14 4.64 -45.06 0.59
N VAL A 15 4.26 -45.15 1.87
CA VAL A 15 2.94 -44.73 2.33
C VAL A 15 2.94 -43.21 2.36
N LYS A 16 2.24 -42.57 1.42
CA LYS A 16 1.91 -41.14 1.51
C LYS A 16 1.24 -40.94 2.88
N ARG A 17 1.98 -40.34 3.83
CA ARG A 17 1.45 -40.01 5.15
C ARG A 17 0.12 -39.28 4.94
N PRO A 18 -1.03 -39.82 5.38
CA PRO A 18 -2.27 -39.09 5.26
C PRO A 18 -2.07 -37.78 6.02
N ALA A 19 -2.30 -36.65 5.34
CA ALA A 19 -2.21 -35.36 5.98
C ALA A 19 -3.09 -35.41 7.23
N SER A 20 -2.48 -35.26 8.40
CA SER A 20 -3.17 -35.39 9.68
C SER A 20 -4.43 -34.53 9.67
N GLU A 21 -5.54 -35.04 10.22
CA GLU A 21 -6.80 -34.29 10.40
C GLU A 21 -6.57 -32.84 10.86
N PRO A 22 -5.71 -32.55 11.86
CA PRO A 22 -5.35 -31.19 12.23
C PRO A 22 -4.72 -30.35 11.11
N ALA A 23 -3.87 -30.93 10.24
CA ALA A 23 -3.29 -30.22 9.09
C ALA A 23 -4.36 -29.83 8.04
N ARG A 24 -5.44 -30.61 7.95
CA ARG A 24 -6.58 -30.34 7.09
C ARG A 24 -7.44 -29.18 7.61
N HIS A 25 -7.64 -29.11 8.92
CA HIS A 25 -8.34 -28.00 9.58
C HIS A 25 -7.52 -26.70 9.58
N ALA A 26 -6.20 -26.78 9.77
CA ALA A 26 -5.30 -25.63 9.68
C ALA A 26 -5.29 -24.99 8.28
N ARG A 27 -5.27 -25.82 7.21
CA ARG A 27 -5.38 -25.32 5.84
C ARG A 27 -6.74 -24.66 5.55
N ARG A 28 -7.84 -25.19 6.07
CA ARG A 28 -9.18 -24.60 5.91
C ARG A 28 -9.37 -23.31 6.71
N ALA A 29 -8.79 -23.22 7.91
CA ALA A 29 -8.82 -22.00 8.73
C ALA A 29 -8.02 -20.85 8.08
N TYR A 30 -6.93 -21.16 7.36
CA TYR A 30 -6.16 -20.19 6.59
C TYR A 30 -6.78 -19.87 5.22
N GLN A 31 -7.52 -20.82 4.62
CA GLN A 31 -8.34 -20.61 3.42
C GLN A 31 -9.63 -19.82 3.71
N ARG A 32 -9.59 -18.79 4.58
CA ARG A 32 -10.60 -17.73 4.50
C ARG A 32 -10.43 -17.07 3.14
N LYS A 33 -11.28 -17.48 2.18
CA LYS A 33 -11.54 -16.71 0.98
C LYS A 33 -11.70 -15.25 1.42
N ALA A 34 -11.06 -14.34 0.71
CA ALA A 34 -11.37 -12.93 0.76
C ALA A 34 -12.80 -12.75 0.25
N THR A 35 -13.76 -13.03 1.12
CA THR A 35 -15.13 -12.58 0.95
C THR A 35 -15.10 -11.08 1.08
N PHE A 36 -15.94 -10.42 0.28
CA PHE A 36 -16.20 -8.99 0.38
C PHE A 36 -16.84 -8.72 1.75
N SER A 37 -15.98 -8.58 2.76
CA SER A 37 -16.38 -8.25 4.12
C SER A 37 -16.84 -6.81 4.11
N PHE A 38 -17.91 -6.52 4.84
CA PHE A 38 -18.41 -5.15 5.03
C PHE A 38 -17.29 -4.16 5.38
N SER A 39 -16.32 -4.59 6.19
CA SER A 39 -15.12 -3.80 6.52
C SER A 39 -14.26 -3.46 5.31
N PHE A 40 -14.08 -4.41 4.38
CA PHE A 40 -13.31 -4.18 3.15
C PHE A 40 -14.06 -3.23 2.21
N THR A 41 -15.37 -3.39 2.07
CA THR A 41 -16.22 -2.45 1.31
C THR A 41 -16.12 -1.04 1.85
N MET A 42 -16.28 -0.88 3.17
CA MET A 42 -16.20 0.43 3.83
C MET A 42 -14.82 1.06 3.71
N LEU A 43 -13.75 0.26 3.81
CA LEU A 43 -12.38 0.71 3.56
C LEU A 43 -12.24 1.25 2.14
N VAL A 44 -12.68 0.48 1.12
CA VAL A 44 -12.58 0.90 -0.29
C VAL A 44 -13.37 2.19 -0.55
N ILE A 45 -14.61 2.29 -0.05
CA ILE A 45 -15.43 3.51 -0.20
C ILE A 45 -14.74 4.70 0.47
N THR A 46 -14.20 4.52 1.68
CA THR A 46 -13.49 5.59 2.41
C THR A 46 -12.26 6.06 1.65
N LEU A 47 -11.47 5.13 1.09
CA LEU A 47 -10.31 5.48 0.26
C LEU A 47 -10.75 6.21 -1.01
N ILE A 48 -11.80 5.74 -1.70
CA ILE A 48 -12.32 6.44 -2.88
C ILE A 48 -12.75 7.86 -2.50
N PHE A 49 -13.52 8.02 -1.43
CA PHE A 49 -13.97 9.33 -0.98
C PHE A 49 -12.81 10.27 -0.64
N LEU A 50 -11.77 9.79 0.04
CA LEU A 50 -10.61 10.58 0.42
C LEU A 50 -9.74 10.97 -0.78
N PHE A 51 -9.53 10.05 -1.73
CA PHE A 51 -8.63 10.24 -2.86
C PHE A 51 -9.31 10.89 -4.08
N LEU A 52 -10.62 10.75 -4.25
CA LEU A 52 -11.37 11.38 -5.35
C LEU A 52 -11.13 12.89 -5.47
N PRO A 53 -11.18 13.71 -4.40
CA PRO A 53 -10.88 15.15 -4.52
C PRO A 53 -9.42 15.43 -4.89
N LEU A 54 -8.48 14.56 -4.53
CA LEU A 54 -7.08 14.70 -4.96
C LEU A 54 -6.96 14.57 -6.48
N PHE A 55 -7.71 13.67 -7.11
CA PHE A 55 -7.73 13.57 -8.57
C PHE A 55 -8.26 14.84 -9.25
N VAL A 56 -9.25 15.50 -8.65
CA VAL A 56 -9.75 16.80 -9.15
C VAL A 56 -8.64 17.83 -9.10
N ILE A 57 -7.93 17.95 -7.96
CA ILE A 57 -6.81 18.89 -7.81
C ILE A 57 -5.69 18.58 -8.81
N ILE A 58 -5.35 17.30 -9.01
CA ILE A 58 -4.36 16.87 -10.00
C ILE A 58 -4.82 17.25 -11.42
N ALA A 59 -6.09 17.04 -11.77
CA ALA A 59 -6.59 17.43 -13.08
C ALA A 59 -6.51 18.95 -13.30
N TYR A 60 -6.86 19.74 -12.29
CA TYR A 60 -6.76 21.20 -12.34
C TYR A 60 -5.32 21.73 -12.22
N SER A 61 -4.36 20.96 -11.70
CA SER A 61 -2.96 21.39 -11.64
C SER A 61 -2.32 21.48 -13.03
N PHE A 62 -2.90 20.77 -14.01
CA PHE A 62 -2.56 20.90 -15.43
C PHE A 62 -3.36 22.00 -16.14
N ASN A 63 -4.14 22.83 -15.44
CA ASN A 63 -4.89 23.91 -16.08
C ASN A 63 -3.96 25.06 -16.49
N GLN A 64 -4.11 25.51 -17.74
CA GLN A 64 -3.44 26.72 -18.24
C GLN A 64 -3.86 27.97 -17.46
N GLY A 65 -5.16 28.10 -17.19
CA GLY A 65 -5.75 29.25 -16.53
C GLY A 65 -5.47 29.26 -15.02
N LYS A 66 -5.50 30.47 -14.45
CA LYS A 66 -5.49 30.67 -12.98
C LYS A 66 -6.88 30.46 -12.34
N SER A 67 -7.89 30.24 -13.17
CA SER A 67 -9.30 30.14 -12.78
C SER A 67 -9.72 28.69 -12.57
N SER A 68 -10.83 28.48 -11.86
CA SER A 68 -11.46 27.15 -11.70
C SER A 68 -12.16 26.65 -12.96
N THR A 69 -12.08 27.38 -14.07
CA THR A 69 -12.53 26.93 -15.38
C THR A 69 -11.37 26.22 -16.09
N PHE A 70 -11.64 25.02 -16.60
CA PHE A 70 -10.64 24.28 -17.38
C PHE A 70 -10.46 24.96 -18.73
N THR A 71 -9.35 25.68 -18.92
CA THR A 71 -9.05 26.42 -20.16
C THR A 71 -8.20 25.61 -21.12
N GLY A 72 -7.45 24.62 -20.62
CA GLY A 72 -6.60 23.74 -21.43
C GLY A 72 -5.48 23.10 -20.62
N PHE A 73 -4.82 22.08 -21.19
CA PHE A 73 -3.70 21.38 -20.55
C PHE A 73 -2.38 22.15 -20.67
N SER A 74 -1.64 22.35 -19.56
CA SER A 74 -0.32 22.98 -19.54
C SER A 74 0.52 22.58 -18.33
N LEU A 75 1.84 22.64 -18.51
CA LEU A 75 2.86 22.40 -17.50
C LEU A 75 3.59 23.70 -17.08
N GLU A 76 3.08 24.87 -17.48
CA GLU A 76 3.71 26.16 -17.23
C GLU A 76 3.95 26.40 -15.72
N TRP A 77 2.97 26.08 -14.88
CA TRP A 77 3.07 26.24 -13.43
C TRP A 77 4.18 25.39 -12.81
N TYR A 78 4.38 24.16 -13.30
CA TYR A 78 5.49 23.32 -12.86
C TYR A 78 6.83 23.92 -13.27
N LYS A 79 6.96 24.40 -14.52
CA LYS A 79 8.20 25.10 -14.95
C LYS A 79 8.47 26.32 -14.07
N LYS A 80 7.44 27.13 -13.80
CA LYS A 80 7.56 28.32 -12.93
C LYS A 80 7.95 27.96 -11.51
N LEU A 81 7.43 26.85 -10.97
CA LEU A 81 7.78 26.32 -9.67
C LEU A 81 9.26 25.96 -9.58
N PHE A 82 9.81 25.26 -10.57
CA PHE A 82 11.20 24.83 -10.56
C PHE A 82 12.20 25.95 -10.88
N PHE A 83 11.88 26.86 -11.81
CA PHE A 83 12.86 27.82 -12.34
C PHE A 83 12.68 29.26 -11.85
N ALA A 84 11.50 29.64 -11.35
CA ALA A 84 11.18 31.04 -11.07
C ALA A 84 10.62 31.30 -9.66
N SER A 85 10.51 30.26 -8.82
CA SER A 85 9.82 30.35 -7.53
C SER A 85 10.76 30.09 -6.34
N GLY A 86 11.86 30.85 -6.27
CA GLY A 86 12.83 30.80 -5.17
C GLY A 86 12.22 30.92 -3.77
N PRO A 87 11.32 31.91 -3.49
CA PRO A 87 10.68 32.03 -2.19
C PRO A 87 9.86 30.80 -1.78
N LEU A 88 9.26 30.10 -2.74
CA LEU A 88 8.46 28.91 -2.47
C LEU A 88 9.35 27.73 -2.04
N TRP A 89 10.52 27.59 -2.66
CA TRP A 89 11.53 26.61 -2.25
C TRP A 89 12.07 26.89 -0.84
N THR A 90 12.36 28.15 -0.53
CA THR A 90 12.78 28.53 0.82
C THR A 90 11.71 28.20 1.85
N ALA A 91 10.43 28.49 1.56
CA ALA A 91 9.33 28.14 2.43
C ALA A 91 9.20 26.62 2.64
N LEU A 92 9.33 25.82 1.57
CA LEU A 92 9.31 24.36 1.64
C LEU A 92 10.43 23.82 2.54
N LEU A 93 11.65 24.32 2.37
CA LEU A 93 12.79 23.90 3.19
C LEU A 93 12.60 24.27 4.66
N ASN A 94 12.08 25.47 4.94
CA ASN A 94 11.76 25.88 6.29
C ASN A 94 10.72 24.95 6.93
N SER A 95 9.66 24.58 6.20
CA SER A 95 8.66 23.62 6.68
C SER A 95 9.26 22.25 6.99
N PHE A 96 10.17 21.74 6.15
CA PHE A 96 10.86 20.49 6.43
C PHE A 96 11.72 20.58 7.69
N ILE A 97 12.52 21.64 7.84
CA ILE A 97 13.37 21.84 9.02
C ILE A 97 12.50 21.83 10.29
N VAL A 98 11.40 22.57 10.29
CA VAL A 98 10.47 22.64 11.43
C VAL A 98 9.83 21.28 11.70
N ALA A 99 9.37 20.56 10.67
CA ALA A 99 8.74 19.25 10.82
C ALA A 99 9.70 18.23 11.45
N PHE A 100 10.94 18.14 10.96
CA PHE A 100 11.93 17.20 11.50
C PHE A 100 12.40 17.60 12.90
N ALA A 101 12.66 18.88 13.15
CA ALA A 101 13.05 19.36 14.47
C ALA A 101 11.94 19.09 15.49
N SER A 102 10.69 19.38 15.14
CA SER A 102 9.52 19.12 16.00
C SER A 102 9.33 17.63 16.26
N ALA A 103 9.41 16.78 15.23
CA ALA A 103 9.28 15.34 15.38
C ALA A 103 10.39 14.75 16.27
N ALA A 104 11.65 15.19 16.10
CA ALA A 104 12.77 14.75 16.92
C ALA A 104 12.61 15.14 18.39
N LEU A 105 12.28 16.41 18.66
CA LEU A 105 12.03 16.89 20.02
C LEU A 105 10.84 16.17 20.66
N ALA A 106 9.73 16.01 19.94
CA ALA A 106 8.56 15.27 20.42
C ALA A 106 8.89 13.81 20.75
N THR A 107 9.74 13.15 19.96
CA THR A 107 10.17 11.77 20.22
C THR A 107 11.01 11.67 21.49
N ILE A 108 11.99 12.56 21.67
CA ILE A 108 12.85 12.58 22.86
C ILE A 108 12.02 12.87 24.11
N LEU A 109 11.22 13.94 24.07
CA LEU A 109 10.38 14.34 25.20
C LEU A 109 9.30 13.30 25.52
N GLY A 110 8.69 12.67 24.51
CA GLY A 110 7.69 11.62 24.72
C GLY A 110 8.25 10.29 25.21
N SER A 111 9.58 10.10 25.13
CA SER A 111 10.26 8.90 25.63
C SER A 111 10.76 9.00 27.07
N LEU A 112 10.77 10.21 27.64
CA LEU A 112 11.16 10.50 29.04
C LEU A 112 9.94 10.44 29.96
#